data_AF-A0AA41VAL0-F1
#
_entry.id   AF-A0AA41VAL0-F1
#
_cell.length_a   1.000
_cell.length_b   1.000
_cell.length_c   1.000
_cell.angle_alpha   90.00
_cell.angle_beta   90.00
_cell.angle_gamma   90.00
#
_symmetry.space_group_name_H-M   'P 1'
#
loop_
_entity.id
_entity.type
_entity.pdbx_description
1 polymer ?
#
loop_
_entity_poly.entity_id
_entity_poly.type
_entity_poly.pdbx_seq_one_letter_code
_entity_poly.pdbx_strand_id
1 'polypeptide(L)'
;MEYEISDSSMQIRERQEKVMQDHLLKRCAYALVVPTNDCAVRARLHRLGEPITLFGEREMERRDRLRMLMVNLDADELLLLQSQGDEEEVAYDAAAGIVNSDGQCYPFWTEGSEELLQARNYIAKYSIVKGALRLERARRRRDDPDEDFDGEVDCVLAEAGNLKLDRSEIDDRPLTGCSFSCDGESLATCGMSGAAKLWRMPGVSRIGAPLKGHTEQVTDVAFSPAAPDLLATASADRTAILWNTEGACLRKFEGHFDRLARVAFHPSGKYVATASFDKSWRLWDIETGVELLYQEGHSRSVYGVCFHYDGSLAASCGLDSIVRVWDLRSGKSILTFEGHNKAVYGIDFSPNGYHLATGGEDNTCRIWNLRKKENEYIIPAHSKQISQVKFDHVEGYFLSTASHDKTAKLWSARDFKPVRTLSGHDSIVSSIDIVGDGQYIATVSRDRTIKLWASCSSGKENAMNMD
;
A
#
# COMPACT_ATOMS: atom_id res chain seq x y z
N MET A 1 43.21 19.58 -79.84
CA MET A 1 41.75 19.79 -79.82
C MET A 1 41.36 19.94 -78.36
N GLU A 2 41.30 21.18 -77.90
CA GLU A 2 40.72 21.52 -76.61
C GLU A 2 39.21 21.33 -76.73
N TYR A 3 38.62 20.52 -75.87
CA TYR A 3 37.17 20.37 -75.80
C TYR A 3 36.59 21.67 -75.24
N GLU A 4 35.96 22.49 -76.09
CA GLU A 4 35.18 23.65 -75.65
C GLU A 4 33.95 23.16 -74.86
N ILE A 5 34.00 23.36 -73.55
CA ILE A 5 32.89 23.09 -72.64
C ILE A 5 31.80 24.12 -72.95
N SER A 6 30.59 23.68 -73.32
CA SER A 6 29.51 24.60 -73.73
C SER A 6 29.09 25.50 -72.57
N ASP A 7 28.77 26.77 -72.84
CA ASP A 7 28.32 27.75 -71.84
C ASP A 7 27.13 27.24 -70.99
N SER A 8 26.26 26.43 -71.58
CA SER A 8 25.16 25.77 -70.88
C SER A 8 25.61 24.76 -69.82
N SER A 9 26.69 24.04 -70.06
CA SER A 9 27.26 23.09 -69.10
C SER A 9 28.02 23.78 -67.96
N MET A 10 28.66 24.91 -68.24
CA MET A 10 29.27 25.78 -67.21
C MET A 10 28.20 26.35 -66.28
N GLN A 11 27.07 26.83 -66.81
CA GLN A 11 25.97 27.35 -65.98
C GLN A 11 25.30 26.28 -65.12
N ILE A 12 25.17 25.04 -65.61
CA ILE A 12 24.64 23.91 -64.82
C ILE A 12 25.61 23.58 -63.68
N ARG A 13 26.91 23.55 -63.97
CA ARG A 13 27.94 23.29 -62.97
C ARG A 13 27.98 24.38 -61.90
N GLU A 14 27.91 25.65 -62.28
CA GLU A 14 27.84 26.77 -61.33
C GLU A 14 26.59 26.71 -60.45
N ARG A 15 25.44 26.32 -61.00
CA ARG A 15 24.22 26.09 -60.20
C ARG A 15 24.40 24.94 -59.22
N GLN A 16 25.01 23.83 -59.64
CA GLN A 16 25.29 22.70 -58.77
C GLN A 16 26.28 23.05 -57.67
N GLU A 17 27.33 23.82 -57.98
CA GLU A 17 28.32 24.30 -57.01
C GLU A 17 27.68 25.25 -56.00
N LYS A 18 26.79 26.14 -56.43
CA LYS A 18 26.03 27.02 -55.52
C LYS A 18 25.09 26.24 -54.58
N VAL A 19 24.32 25.28 -55.11
CA VAL A 19 23.45 24.43 -54.28
C VAL A 19 24.27 23.60 -53.28
N MET A 20 25.45 23.10 -53.70
CA MET A 20 26.37 22.40 -52.81
C MET A 20 26.91 23.32 -51.71
N GLN A 21 27.33 24.53 -52.04
CA GLN A 21 27.81 25.51 -51.07
C GLN A 21 26.73 25.92 -50.08
N ASP A 22 25.51 26.17 -50.54
CA ASP A 22 24.36 26.48 -49.68
C ASP A 22 24.03 25.31 -48.74
N HIS A 23 24.11 24.07 -49.23
CA HIS A 23 23.91 22.88 -48.42
C HIS A 23 25.02 22.69 -47.37
N LEU A 24 26.27 23.03 -47.70
CA LEU A 24 27.39 22.97 -46.75
C LEU A 24 27.30 24.06 -45.69
N LEU A 25 26.89 25.27 -46.07
CA LEU A 25 26.61 26.37 -45.16
C LEU A 25 25.50 26.02 -44.17
N LYS A 26 24.40 25.42 -44.65
CA LYS A 26 23.32 24.89 -43.79
C LYS A 26 23.83 23.83 -42.81
N ARG A 27 24.65 22.87 -43.26
CA ARG A 27 25.27 21.86 -42.38
C ARG A 27 26.12 22.49 -41.28
N CYS A 28 26.90 23.52 -41.61
CA CYS A 28 27.73 24.23 -40.64
C CYS A 28 26.90 25.04 -39.64
N ALA A 29 25.84 25.71 -40.11
CA ALA A 29 24.92 26.47 -39.26
C ALA A 29 24.19 25.56 -38.26
N TYR A 30 23.64 24.43 -38.70
CA TYR A 30 22.95 23.50 -37.80
C TYR A 30 23.88 22.76 -36.85
N ALA A 31 25.14 22.52 -37.23
CA ALA A 31 26.14 21.94 -36.34
C ALA A 31 26.45 22.83 -35.11
N LEU A 32 26.26 24.16 -35.23
CA LEU A 32 26.41 25.12 -34.14
C LEU A 32 25.17 25.20 -33.23
N VAL A 33 23.98 24.81 -33.73
CA VAL A 33 22.69 24.93 -33.03
C VAL A 33 22.38 23.75 -32.11
N VAL A 34 23.10 22.62 -32.23
CA VAL A 34 22.84 21.43 -31.39
C VAL A 34 23.48 21.56 -30.00
N PRO A 35 22.68 21.51 -28.92
CA PRO A 35 23.16 21.56 -27.54
C PRO A 35 24.22 20.51 -27.24
N THR A 36 25.10 20.81 -26.29
CA THR A 36 26.12 19.89 -25.77
C THR A 36 25.56 18.94 -24.70
N ASN A 37 24.40 19.25 -24.13
CA ASN A 37 23.79 18.49 -23.03
C ASN A 37 23.07 17.25 -23.56
N ASP A 38 23.49 16.05 -23.11
CA ASP A 38 22.92 14.78 -23.59
C ASP A 38 21.42 14.64 -23.29
N CYS A 39 20.94 15.17 -22.16
CA CYS A 39 19.51 15.19 -21.82
C CYS A 39 18.67 15.98 -22.85
N ALA A 40 19.17 17.14 -23.30
CA ALA A 40 18.49 17.95 -24.31
C ALA A 40 18.51 17.28 -25.69
N VAL A 41 19.60 16.59 -26.02
CA VAL A 41 19.72 15.79 -27.26
C VAL A 41 18.70 14.64 -27.27
N ARG A 42 18.57 13.91 -26.15
CA ARG A 42 17.58 12.84 -25.99
C ARG A 42 16.14 13.33 -26.08
N ALA A 43 15.83 14.48 -25.47
CA ALA A 43 14.51 15.09 -25.55
C ALA A 43 14.15 15.46 -27.00
N ARG A 44 15.07 16.10 -27.74
CA ARG A 44 14.85 16.45 -29.16
C ARG A 44 14.70 15.22 -30.06
N LEU A 45 15.47 14.16 -29.83
CA LEU A 45 15.33 12.90 -30.58
C LEU A 45 13.98 12.23 -30.33
N HIS A 46 13.51 12.21 -29.08
CA HIS A 46 12.18 11.71 -28.74
C HIS A 46 11.07 12.50 -29.45
N ARG A 47 11.19 13.84 -29.52
CA ARG A 47 10.23 14.71 -30.22
C ARG A 47 10.18 14.46 -31.72
N LEU A 48 11.32 14.12 -32.34
CA LEU A 48 11.40 13.73 -33.74
C LEU A 48 10.81 12.33 -34.02
N GLY A 49 10.35 11.60 -32.99
CA GLY A 49 9.84 10.23 -33.13
C GLY A 49 10.95 9.19 -33.37
N GLU A 50 12.21 9.60 -33.21
CA GLU A 50 13.38 8.76 -33.42
C GLU A 50 13.75 8.03 -32.11
N PRO A 51 14.34 6.82 -32.19
CA PRO A 51 14.76 6.09 -31.00
C PRO A 51 15.75 6.95 -30.18
N ILE A 52 15.52 7.06 -28.86
CA ILE A 52 16.30 7.93 -27.96
C ILE A 52 17.78 7.49 -27.89
N THR A 53 18.01 6.17 -27.91
CA THR A 53 19.34 5.57 -27.90
C THR A 53 19.37 4.36 -28.81
N LEU A 54 20.34 4.28 -29.70
CA LEU A 54 20.65 3.05 -30.43
C LEU A 54 21.63 2.17 -29.64
N PHE A 55 21.61 0.87 -29.90
CA PHE A 55 22.47 -0.09 -29.20
C PHE A 55 23.95 0.20 -29.48
N GLY A 56 24.73 0.47 -28.44
CA GLY A 56 26.16 0.80 -28.53
C GLY A 56 26.48 2.26 -28.83
N GLU A 57 25.47 3.11 -29.01
CA GLU A 57 25.62 4.53 -29.38
C GLU A 57 26.10 5.36 -28.18
N ARG A 58 27.26 6.02 -28.33
CA ARG A 58 27.80 6.95 -27.33
C ARG A 58 27.14 8.33 -27.45
N GLU A 59 27.27 9.16 -26.42
CA GLU A 59 26.65 10.51 -26.37
C GLU A 59 27.06 11.40 -27.56
N MET A 60 28.31 11.31 -28.02
CA MET A 60 28.79 12.06 -29.19
C MET A 60 28.17 11.57 -30.50
N GLU A 61 28.02 10.25 -30.67
CA GLU A 61 27.41 9.65 -31.87
C GLU A 61 25.92 9.96 -31.94
N ARG A 62 25.23 9.97 -30.79
CA ARG A 62 23.84 10.41 -30.65
C ARG A 62 23.66 11.87 -31.02
N ARG A 63 24.58 12.73 -30.60
CA ARG A 63 24.60 14.14 -30.96
C ARG A 63 24.85 14.32 -32.46
N ASP A 64 25.74 13.52 -33.05
CA ASP A 64 25.99 13.51 -34.48
C ASP A 64 24.78 13.04 -35.29
N ARG A 65 24.05 12.06 -34.78
CA ARG A 65 22.78 11.63 -35.38
C ARG A 65 21.74 12.74 -35.35
N LEU A 66 21.58 13.42 -34.22
CA LEU A 66 20.68 14.58 -34.13
C LEU A 66 21.12 15.70 -35.09
N ARG A 67 22.43 15.95 -35.23
CA ARG A 67 22.97 16.89 -36.23
C ARG A 67 22.59 16.50 -37.66
N MET A 68 22.70 15.22 -38.01
CA MET A 68 22.34 14.74 -39.34
C MET A 68 20.84 14.82 -39.61
N LEU A 69 20.01 14.55 -38.60
CA LEU A 69 18.56 14.69 -38.71
C LEU A 69 18.14 16.15 -38.89
N MET A 70 18.73 17.08 -38.13
CA MET A 70 18.42 18.52 -38.25
C MET A 70 18.77 19.13 -39.60
N VAL A 71 19.72 18.53 -40.35
CA VAL A 71 20.07 18.98 -41.71
C VAL A 71 18.98 18.63 -42.72
N ASN A 72 18.20 17.58 -42.47
CA ASN A 72 17.19 17.07 -43.39
C ASN A 72 15.79 17.64 -43.13
N LEU A 73 15.59 18.44 -42.06
CA LEU A 73 14.31 19.04 -41.70
C LEU A 73 14.07 20.38 -42.41
N ASP A 74 12.80 20.67 -42.68
CA ASP A 74 12.38 21.94 -43.27
C ASP A 74 12.41 23.09 -42.24
N ALA A 75 12.51 24.34 -42.71
CA ALA A 75 12.68 25.52 -41.86
C ALA A 75 11.55 25.73 -40.83
N ASP A 76 10.33 25.31 -41.18
CA ASP A 76 9.14 25.43 -40.32
C ASP A 76 9.16 24.40 -39.17
N GLU A 77 9.65 23.19 -39.42
CA GLU A 77 9.82 22.15 -38.38
C GLU A 77 10.93 22.51 -37.40
N LEU A 78 11.98 23.19 -37.88
CA LEU A 78 13.07 23.68 -37.06
C LEU A 78 12.65 24.85 -36.14
N LEU A 79 11.76 25.72 -36.60
CA LEU A 79 11.19 26.79 -35.79
C LEU A 79 10.27 26.23 -34.69
N LEU A 80 9.47 25.21 -35.00
CA LEU A 80 8.65 24.49 -34.01
C LEU A 80 9.51 23.83 -32.91
N LEU A 81 10.64 23.22 -33.29
CA LEU A 81 11.57 22.61 -32.34
C LEU A 81 12.30 23.62 -31.45
N GLN A 82 12.50 24.85 -31.93
CA GLN A 82 13.12 25.94 -31.18
C GLN A 82 12.13 26.64 -30.25
N SER A 83 10.93 27.00 -30.72
CA SER A 83 9.92 27.66 -29.89
C SER A 83 9.45 26.79 -28.73
N GLN A 84 9.31 25.48 -28.95
CA GLN A 84 8.94 24.53 -27.91
C GLN A 84 10.11 24.13 -26.99
N GLY A 85 11.35 24.48 -27.37
CA GLY A 85 12.53 24.30 -26.51
C GLY A 85 12.52 25.27 -25.32
N ASP A 86 12.06 26.50 -25.55
CA ASP A 86 11.92 27.51 -24.51
C ASP A 86 10.66 27.26 -23.66
N GLU A 87 9.58 26.72 -24.25
CA GLU A 87 8.38 26.32 -23.51
C GLU A 87 8.61 25.07 -22.63
N GLU A 88 9.52 24.16 -22.99
CA GLU A 88 9.82 22.96 -22.18
C GLU A 88 10.95 23.13 -21.15
N GLU A 89 11.83 24.13 -21.24
CA GLU A 89 12.59 24.54 -20.04
C GLU A 89 11.64 25.12 -18.99
N VAL A 90 10.60 25.84 -19.43
CA VAL A 90 9.50 26.29 -18.57
C VAL A 90 8.56 25.14 -18.20
N ALA A 91 8.36 24.13 -19.05
CA ALA A 91 7.48 22.99 -18.78
C ALA A 91 8.16 21.82 -18.05
N TYR A 92 9.49 21.74 -17.99
CA TYR A 92 10.17 20.86 -17.04
C TYR A 92 10.03 21.40 -15.61
N ASP A 93 9.94 22.73 -15.46
CA ASP A 93 9.49 23.39 -14.23
C ASP A 93 7.97 23.28 -14.02
N ALA A 94 7.14 23.28 -15.08
CA ALA A 94 5.67 23.18 -14.96
C ALA A 94 5.11 21.74 -14.88
N ALA A 95 5.87 20.72 -15.31
CA ALA A 95 5.52 19.30 -15.14
C ALA A 95 5.79 18.83 -13.71
N ALA A 96 6.53 19.62 -12.93
CA ALA A 96 6.56 19.58 -11.47
C ALA A 96 5.42 20.45 -10.87
N GLY A 97 4.18 20.10 -11.22
CA GLY A 97 3.01 20.49 -10.44
C GLY A 97 2.05 21.47 -11.13
N ILE A 98 0.77 21.07 -11.14
CA ILE A 98 -0.33 22.02 -11.21
C ILE A 98 -0.29 22.83 -9.91
N VAL A 99 0.49 23.91 -9.94
CA VAL A 99 0.71 24.82 -8.84
C VAL A 99 0.43 26.22 -9.40
N ASN A 100 -0.64 26.85 -8.93
CA ASN A 100 -0.81 28.29 -9.11
C ASN A 100 0.37 29.01 -8.43
N SER A 101 0.65 30.24 -8.85
CA SER A 101 1.81 31.07 -8.46
C SER A 101 2.15 31.18 -6.96
N ASP A 102 1.27 30.68 -6.06
CA ASP A 102 1.40 30.73 -4.61
C ASP A 102 1.53 29.34 -3.93
N GLY A 103 1.71 28.24 -4.65
CA GLY A 103 2.04 26.95 -3.99
C GLY A 103 0.88 26.25 -3.27
N GLN A 104 -0.35 26.76 -3.34
CA GLN A 104 -1.48 26.23 -2.58
C GLN A 104 -2.50 25.50 -3.47
N CYS A 105 -2.54 24.17 -3.37
CA CYS A 105 -3.68 23.37 -3.81
C CYS A 105 -4.85 23.62 -2.85
N TYR A 106 -5.90 24.30 -3.31
CA TYR A 106 -7.15 24.34 -2.56
C TYR A 106 -7.82 22.96 -2.65
N PRO A 107 -8.12 22.30 -1.53
CA PRO A 107 -8.93 21.09 -1.56
C PRO A 107 -10.32 21.44 -2.11
N PHE A 108 -10.74 20.75 -3.16
CA PHE A 108 -12.11 20.81 -3.66
C PHE A 108 -13.03 20.09 -2.66
N TRP A 109 -14.13 20.73 -2.29
CA TRP A 109 -15.12 20.18 -1.36
C TRP A 109 -16.41 19.89 -2.11
N THR A 110 -16.95 18.69 -1.92
CA THR A 110 -18.31 18.34 -2.32
C THR A 110 -19.19 18.27 -1.09
N GLU A 111 -20.46 18.66 -1.26
CA GLU A 111 -21.46 18.47 -0.22
C GLU A 111 -21.74 16.97 -0.07
N GLY A 112 -21.68 16.47 1.16
CA GLY A 112 -21.93 15.06 1.48
C GLY A 112 -23.41 14.79 1.77
N SER A 113 -23.79 13.51 1.77
CA SER A 113 -25.16 13.08 2.11
C SER A 113 -25.50 13.32 3.59
N GLU A 114 -26.80 13.42 3.90
CA GLU A 114 -27.27 13.52 5.28
C GLU A 114 -26.93 12.25 6.10
N GLU A 115 -26.92 11.09 5.46
CA GLU A 115 -26.52 9.81 6.06
C GLU A 115 -25.06 9.83 6.52
N LEU A 116 -24.17 10.40 5.70
CA LEU A 116 -22.77 10.61 6.08
C LEU A 116 -22.64 11.57 7.27
N LEU A 117 -23.47 12.61 7.36
CA LEU A 117 -23.48 13.50 8.52
C LEU A 117 -23.91 12.75 9.80
N GLN A 118 -24.94 11.92 9.71
CA GLN A 118 -25.39 11.09 10.84
C GLN A 118 -24.31 10.09 11.26
N ALA A 119 -23.67 9.43 10.31
CA ALA A 119 -22.55 8.52 10.56
C ALA A 119 -21.37 9.25 11.23
N ARG A 120 -21.01 10.44 10.75
CA ARG A 120 -19.97 11.28 11.37
C ARG A 120 -20.30 11.65 12.82
N ASN A 121 -21.54 12.03 13.09
CA ASN A 121 -22.00 12.33 14.44
C ASN A 121 -21.91 11.10 15.36
N TYR A 122 -22.26 9.91 14.86
CA TYR A 122 -22.12 8.67 15.60
C TYR A 122 -20.65 8.32 15.86
N ILE A 123 -19.80 8.37 14.83
CA ILE A 123 -18.36 8.12 14.94
C ILE A 123 -17.72 9.10 15.94
N ALA A 124 -18.13 10.38 15.93
CA ALA A 124 -17.65 11.36 16.89
C ALA A 124 -18.03 10.98 18.33
N LYS A 125 -19.29 10.63 18.59
CA LYS A 125 -19.75 10.21 19.93
C LYS A 125 -19.01 8.95 20.41
N TYR A 126 -18.87 7.96 19.55
CA TYR A 126 -18.15 6.71 19.86
C TYR A 126 -16.68 6.97 20.17
N SER A 127 -16.00 7.69 19.27
CA SER A 127 -14.54 7.88 19.33
C SER A 127 -14.09 8.80 20.47
N ILE A 128 -14.89 9.79 20.85
CA ILE A 128 -14.56 10.66 21.99
C ILE A 128 -14.57 9.84 23.29
N VAL A 129 -15.57 8.98 23.49
CA VAL A 129 -15.67 8.14 24.69
C VAL A 129 -14.54 7.10 24.73
N LYS A 130 -14.29 6.40 23.61
CA LYS A 130 -13.20 5.42 23.52
C LYS A 130 -11.82 6.06 23.70
N GLY A 131 -11.57 7.21 23.06
CA GLY A 131 -10.33 7.95 23.22
C GLY A 131 -10.11 8.44 24.65
N ALA A 132 -11.17 8.90 25.33
CA ALA A 132 -11.09 9.27 26.75
C ALA A 132 -10.76 8.06 27.63
N LEU A 133 -11.45 6.92 27.44
CA LEU A 133 -11.20 5.69 28.18
C LEU A 133 -9.76 5.18 27.98
N ARG A 134 -9.25 5.21 26.74
CA ARG A 134 -7.87 4.83 26.42
C ARG A 134 -6.86 5.72 27.14
N LEU A 135 -7.08 7.04 27.11
CA LEU A 135 -6.20 7.99 27.80
C LEU A 135 -6.26 7.83 29.32
N GLU A 136 -7.43 7.57 29.88
CA GLU A 136 -7.59 7.26 31.31
C GLU A 136 -6.87 5.96 31.68
N ARG A 137 -7.04 4.89 30.90
CA ARG A 137 -6.33 3.62 31.10
C ARG A 137 -4.82 3.84 31.08
N ALA A 138 -4.31 4.58 30.09
CA ALA A 138 -2.89 4.91 30.00
C ALA A 138 -2.38 5.84 31.12
N ARG A 139 -3.27 6.61 31.77
CA ARG A 139 -2.93 7.40 32.97
C ARG A 139 -2.85 6.51 34.21
N ARG A 140 -3.87 5.68 34.44
CA ARG A 140 -3.90 4.71 35.56
C ARG A 140 -2.65 3.85 35.55
N ARG A 141 -2.36 3.20 34.41
CA ARG A 141 -1.14 2.41 34.17
C ARG A 141 0.18 3.10 34.48
N ARG A 142 0.24 4.42 34.34
CA ARG A 142 1.46 5.19 34.60
C ARG A 142 1.53 5.63 36.07
N ASP A 143 0.38 5.91 36.68
CA ASP A 143 0.28 6.52 38.01
C ASP A 143 0.17 5.45 39.13
N ASP A 144 -0.27 4.23 38.80
CA ASP A 144 -0.37 3.10 39.71
C ASP A 144 1.01 2.42 39.90
N PRO A 145 1.60 2.46 41.12
CA PRO A 145 2.93 1.91 41.38
C PRO A 145 2.98 0.37 41.46
N ASP A 146 1.81 -0.27 41.56
CA ASP A 146 1.68 -1.73 41.66
C ASP A 146 1.60 -2.41 40.27
N GLU A 147 1.38 -1.64 39.19
CA GLU A 147 1.40 -2.17 37.81
C GLU A 147 2.85 -2.20 37.29
N ASP A 148 3.49 -3.37 37.37
CA ASP A 148 4.82 -3.62 36.79
C ASP A 148 4.72 -3.79 35.26
N PHE A 149 4.49 -2.67 34.55
CA PHE A 149 4.37 -2.63 33.09
C PHE A 149 5.57 -3.28 32.38
N ASP A 150 6.77 -3.12 32.94
CA ASP A 150 8.01 -3.70 32.42
C ASP A 150 8.04 -5.22 32.59
N GLY A 151 7.59 -5.72 33.74
CA GLY A 151 7.47 -7.15 34.01
C GLY A 151 6.44 -7.83 33.11
N GLU A 152 5.28 -7.21 32.88
CA GLU A 152 4.27 -7.72 31.96
C GLU A 152 4.82 -7.85 30.53
N VAL A 153 5.52 -6.82 30.06
CA VAL A 153 6.11 -6.82 28.72
C VAL A 153 7.17 -7.91 28.59
N ASP A 154 8.07 -8.03 29.56
CA ASP A 154 9.11 -9.06 29.52
C ASP A 154 8.50 -10.48 29.57
N CYS A 155 7.45 -10.69 30.35
CA CYS A 155 6.70 -11.95 30.39
C CYS A 155 6.08 -12.28 29.01
N VAL A 156 5.33 -11.35 28.42
CA VAL A 156 4.70 -11.56 27.10
C VAL A 156 5.74 -11.75 26.00
N LEU A 157 6.86 -11.01 26.04
CA LEU A 157 7.96 -11.18 25.09
C LEU A 157 8.65 -12.54 25.28
N ALA A 158 8.78 -13.04 26.51
CA ALA A 158 9.31 -14.37 26.76
C ALA A 158 8.37 -15.47 26.23
N GLU A 159 7.06 -15.30 26.36
CA GLU A 159 6.06 -16.19 25.77
C GLU A 159 6.10 -16.17 24.23
N ALA A 160 6.16 -14.97 23.64
CA ALA A 160 6.33 -14.77 22.21
C ALA A 160 7.65 -15.37 21.68
N GLY A 161 8.71 -15.32 22.48
CA GLY A 161 9.98 -16.00 22.20
C GLY A 161 9.87 -17.52 22.18
N ASN A 162 8.96 -18.07 22.99
CA ASN A 162 8.71 -19.50 23.13
C ASN A 162 7.67 -20.06 22.14
N LEU A 163 7.18 -19.24 21.19
CA LEU A 163 6.26 -19.69 20.16
C LEU A 163 6.88 -20.80 19.30
N LYS A 164 6.15 -21.92 19.20
CA LYS A 164 6.48 -23.07 18.37
C LYS A 164 5.31 -23.37 17.43
N LEU A 165 5.63 -24.00 16.30
CA LEU A 165 4.62 -24.50 15.39
C LEU A 165 3.85 -25.61 16.08
N ASP A 166 2.56 -25.40 16.35
CA ASP A 166 1.70 -26.40 16.98
C ASP A 166 0.99 -27.24 15.90
N ARG A 167 0.35 -26.56 14.93
CA ARG A 167 -0.43 -27.22 13.89
C ARG A 167 -0.17 -26.60 12.52
N SER A 168 -0.26 -27.44 11.49
CA SER A 168 -0.24 -27.02 10.10
C SER A 168 -1.31 -27.76 9.32
N GLU A 169 -2.21 -27.01 8.68
CA GLU A 169 -3.24 -27.57 7.81
C GLU A 169 -3.04 -27.12 6.37
N ILE A 170 -3.50 -27.93 5.42
CA ILE A 170 -3.31 -27.72 3.99
C ILE A 170 -4.67 -27.45 3.35
N ASP A 171 -4.69 -26.46 2.47
CA ASP A 171 -5.83 -26.16 1.61
C ASP A 171 -5.55 -26.45 0.12
N ASP A 172 -6.61 -26.47 -0.70
CA ASP A 172 -6.54 -26.81 -2.12
C ASP A 172 -5.79 -25.76 -2.97
N ARG A 173 -5.90 -24.48 -2.57
CA ARG A 173 -5.40 -23.32 -3.30
C ARG A 173 -4.57 -22.41 -2.39
N PRO A 174 -3.65 -21.61 -2.96
CA PRO A 174 -2.88 -20.66 -2.19
C PRO A 174 -3.80 -19.67 -1.49
N LEU A 175 -3.45 -19.39 -0.24
CA LEU A 175 -4.25 -18.54 0.63
C LEU A 175 -3.70 -17.10 0.62
N THR A 176 -4.60 -16.14 0.78
CA THR A 176 -4.35 -14.70 0.57
C THR A 176 -4.54 -13.87 1.83
N GLY A 177 -5.55 -14.22 2.65
CA GLY A 177 -5.90 -13.49 3.87
C GLY A 177 -6.29 -14.43 5.01
N CYS A 178 -6.06 -13.98 6.24
CA CYS A 178 -6.53 -14.63 7.46
C CYS A 178 -6.99 -13.58 8.47
N SER A 179 -8.05 -13.92 9.21
CA SER A 179 -8.51 -13.12 10.35
C SER A 179 -9.10 -14.03 11.42
N PHE A 180 -8.85 -13.71 12.69
CA PHE A 180 -9.46 -14.35 13.85
C PHE A 180 -10.75 -13.64 14.26
N SER A 181 -11.68 -14.40 14.85
CA SER A 181 -12.80 -13.85 15.58
C SER A 181 -12.33 -13.18 16.87
N CYS A 182 -13.10 -12.24 17.39
CA CYS A 182 -12.79 -11.55 18.65
C CYS A 182 -12.61 -12.51 19.83
N ASP A 183 -13.39 -13.60 19.84
CA ASP A 183 -13.34 -14.61 20.88
C ASP A 183 -12.17 -15.60 20.72
N GLY A 184 -11.44 -15.53 19.60
CA GLY A 184 -10.33 -16.45 19.29
C GLY A 184 -10.75 -17.87 18.91
N GLU A 185 -12.04 -18.23 19.02
CA GLU A 185 -12.55 -19.57 18.72
C GLU A 185 -12.65 -19.91 17.23
N SER A 186 -12.75 -18.89 16.37
CA SER A 186 -12.91 -19.06 14.93
C SER A 186 -11.82 -18.33 14.15
N LEU A 187 -11.34 -18.96 13.08
CA LEU A 187 -10.41 -18.37 12.14
C LEU A 187 -11.03 -18.45 10.75
N ALA A 188 -10.96 -17.35 10.00
CA ALA A 188 -11.40 -17.26 8.64
C ALA A 188 -10.19 -17.14 7.72
N THR A 189 -10.14 -17.96 6.69
CA THR A 189 -9.14 -17.85 5.64
C THR A 189 -9.76 -17.58 4.29
N CYS A 190 -8.99 -16.91 3.44
CA CYS A 190 -9.33 -16.73 2.03
C CYS A 190 -8.29 -17.35 1.12
N GLY A 191 -8.80 -17.88 0.01
CA GLY A 191 -7.99 -18.47 -1.05
C GLY A 191 -8.24 -17.87 -2.41
N MET A 192 -7.30 -18.13 -3.31
CA MET A 192 -7.45 -17.79 -4.74
C MET A 192 -8.56 -18.57 -5.45
N SER A 193 -9.24 -19.49 -4.75
CA SER A 193 -10.40 -20.24 -5.23
C SER A 193 -11.69 -19.42 -5.31
N GLY A 194 -11.70 -18.18 -4.78
CA GLY A 194 -12.92 -17.38 -4.66
C GLY A 194 -13.81 -17.80 -3.49
N ALA A 195 -13.29 -18.63 -2.59
CA ALA A 195 -13.99 -19.07 -1.39
C ALA A 195 -13.27 -18.65 -0.11
N ALA A 196 -14.05 -18.20 0.87
CA ALA A 196 -13.59 -18.08 2.24
C ALA A 196 -13.95 -19.36 3.03
N LYS A 197 -13.11 -19.74 3.98
CA LYS A 197 -13.29 -20.95 4.81
C LYS A 197 -13.18 -20.57 6.27
N LEU A 198 -14.02 -21.20 7.11
CA LEU A 198 -14.03 -21.02 8.55
C LEU A 198 -13.43 -22.26 9.22
N TRP A 199 -12.70 -22.02 10.30
CA TRP A 199 -11.92 -23.02 11.03
C TRP A 199 -12.14 -22.82 12.53
N ARG A 200 -12.33 -23.92 13.27
CA ARG A 200 -12.44 -23.91 14.72
C ARG A 200 -11.07 -23.98 15.34
N MET A 201 -10.79 -23.06 16.24
CA MET A 201 -9.61 -23.03 17.06
C MET A 201 -9.83 -23.79 18.38
N PRO A 202 -8.78 -24.35 19.01
CA PRO A 202 -7.37 -24.40 18.57
C PRO A 202 -7.05 -25.52 17.57
N GLY A 203 -7.99 -26.44 17.32
CA GLY A 203 -7.75 -27.64 16.51
C GLY A 203 -7.60 -27.41 15.00
N VAL A 204 -7.84 -26.17 14.52
CA VAL A 204 -7.95 -25.77 13.12
C VAL A 204 -8.92 -26.69 12.36
N SER A 205 -9.99 -27.19 12.99
CA SER A 205 -10.93 -28.06 12.27
C SER A 205 -11.89 -27.24 11.42
N ARG A 206 -12.04 -27.57 10.14
CA ARG A 206 -12.93 -26.83 9.24
C ARG A 206 -14.38 -26.83 9.75
N ILE A 207 -14.96 -25.63 9.90
CA ILE A 207 -16.37 -25.44 10.24
C ILE A 207 -17.14 -25.13 8.96
N GLY A 208 -18.18 -25.92 8.71
CA GLY A 208 -19.19 -25.60 7.69
C GLY A 208 -18.71 -25.69 6.24
N ALA A 209 -19.61 -25.25 5.36
CA ALA A 209 -19.36 -25.18 3.92
C ALA A 209 -18.44 -23.99 3.58
N PRO A 210 -17.65 -24.05 2.49
CA PRO A 210 -16.91 -22.88 2.03
C PRO A 210 -17.88 -21.78 1.61
N LEU A 211 -17.61 -20.54 2.01
CA LEU A 211 -18.36 -19.34 1.64
C LEU A 211 -18.10 -19.05 0.16
N LYS A 212 -19.00 -19.51 -0.69
CA LYS A 212 -18.93 -19.36 -2.15
C LYS A 212 -19.88 -18.25 -2.58
N GLY A 213 -19.31 -17.10 -2.95
CA GLY A 213 -20.07 -15.96 -3.47
C GLY A 213 -19.30 -15.09 -4.45
N HIS A 214 -17.96 -15.14 -4.39
CA HIS A 214 -17.09 -14.41 -5.29
C HIS A 214 -16.84 -15.18 -6.58
N THR A 215 -16.70 -14.44 -7.68
CA THR A 215 -16.41 -15.01 -9.01
C THR A 215 -14.92 -15.11 -9.27
N GLU A 216 -14.12 -14.24 -8.65
CA GLU A 216 -12.67 -14.22 -8.74
C GLU A 216 -12.01 -14.53 -7.38
N GLN A 217 -10.68 -14.42 -7.31
CA GLN A 217 -9.91 -14.64 -6.09
C GLN A 217 -10.29 -13.66 -4.98
N VAL A 218 -10.47 -14.19 -3.77
CA VAL A 218 -10.69 -13.38 -2.57
C VAL A 218 -9.33 -12.86 -2.09
N THR A 219 -9.21 -11.56 -1.90
CA THR A 219 -7.96 -10.89 -1.53
C THR A 219 -7.78 -10.77 -0.03
N ASP A 220 -8.85 -10.56 0.72
CA ASP A 220 -8.78 -10.34 2.17
C ASP A 220 -10.04 -10.77 2.93
N VAL A 221 -9.89 -11.01 4.23
CA VAL A 221 -10.98 -11.28 5.18
C VAL A 221 -10.77 -10.46 6.44
N ALA A 222 -11.86 -9.93 6.98
CA ALA A 222 -11.89 -9.43 8.33
C ALA A 222 -13.10 -9.99 9.08
N PHE A 223 -12.94 -10.33 10.35
CA PHE A 223 -14.07 -10.49 11.27
C PHE A 223 -14.52 -9.14 11.81
N SER A 224 -15.79 -9.07 12.21
CA SER A 224 -16.30 -7.88 12.88
C SER A 224 -15.80 -7.81 14.34
N PRO A 225 -15.42 -6.61 14.83
CA PRO A 225 -14.94 -6.42 16.18
C PRO A 225 -16.05 -6.44 17.25
N ALA A 226 -17.32 -6.28 16.82
CA ALA A 226 -18.45 -6.13 17.74
C ALA A 226 -19.32 -7.39 17.82
N ALA A 227 -19.35 -8.19 16.75
CA ALA A 227 -20.13 -9.42 16.67
C ALA A 227 -19.24 -10.56 16.12
N PRO A 228 -19.07 -11.68 16.85
CA PRO A 228 -18.26 -12.79 16.39
C PRO A 228 -18.85 -13.47 15.14
N ASP A 229 -20.15 -13.26 14.88
CA ASP A 229 -20.89 -13.90 13.80
C ASP A 229 -20.73 -13.21 12.42
N LEU A 230 -20.18 -12.00 12.38
CA LEU A 230 -20.10 -11.20 11.15
C LEU A 230 -18.69 -11.21 10.54
N LEU A 231 -18.65 -11.38 9.23
CA LEU A 231 -17.44 -11.54 8.43
C LEU A 231 -17.54 -10.70 7.15
N ALA A 232 -16.48 -10.00 6.77
CA ALA A 232 -16.42 -9.34 5.47
C ALA A 232 -15.27 -9.90 4.63
N THR A 233 -15.54 -10.13 3.35
CA THR A 233 -14.57 -10.59 2.36
C THR A 233 -14.43 -9.57 1.25
N ALA A 234 -13.20 -9.33 0.78
CA ALA A 234 -12.92 -8.53 -0.42
C ALA A 234 -12.41 -9.41 -1.54
N SER A 235 -12.81 -9.12 -2.78
CA SER A 235 -12.41 -9.92 -3.94
C SER A 235 -11.91 -9.07 -5.11
N ALA A 236 -11.18 -9.75 -5.99
CA ALA A 236 -10.75 -9.17 -7.25
C ALA A 236 -11.91 -8.86 -8.21
N ASP A 237 -13.08 -9.44 -7.99
CA ASP A 237 -14.32 -9.18 -8.74
C ASP A 237 -14.94 -7.79 -8.49
N ARG A 238 -14.25 -6.94 -7.71
CA ARG A 238 -14.64 -5.57 -7.31
C ARG A 238 -15.75 -5.50 -6.25
N THR A 239 -16.16 -6.65 -5.72
CA THR A 239 -17.20 -6.73 -4.70
C THR A 239 -16.63 -7.05 -3.33
N ALA A 240 -17.20 -6.45 -2.30
CA ALA A 240 -17.04 -6.92 -0.93
C ALA A 240 -18.35 -7.59 -0.48
N ILE A 241 -18.26 -8.71 0.22
CA ILE A 241 -19.45 -9.45 0.69
C ILE A 241 -19.40 -9.57 2.20
N LEU A 242 -20.53 -9.29 2.85
CA LEU A 242 -20.75 -9.54 4.26
C LEU A 242 -21.44 -10.90 4.45
N TRP A 243 -20.89 -11.71 5.35
CA TRP A 243 -21.31 -13.06 5.65
C TRP A 243 -21.70 -13.20 7.12
N ASN A 244 -22.60 -14.15 7.36
CA ASN A 244 -22.80 -14.74 8.69
C ASN A 244 -21.89 -15.98 8.87
N THR A 245 -21.62 -16.40 10.11
CA THR A 245 -20.87 -17.63 10.44
C THR A 245 -21.53 -18.90 9.89
N GLU A 246 -22.85 -18.90 9.73
CA GLU A 246 -23.63 -19.97 9.07
C GLU A 246 -23.39 -20.03 7.55
N GLY A 247 -22.75 -19.02 6.99
CA GLY A 247 -22.39 -18.90 5.58
C GLY A 247 -23.45 -18.30 4.66
N ALA A 248 -24.45 -17.65 5.24
CA ALA A 248 -25.39 -16.83 4.48
C ALA A 248 -24.72 -15.52 4.01
N CYS A 249 -24.90 -15.19 2.73
CA CYS A 249 -24.59 -13.86 2.19
C CYS A 249 -25.59 -12.86 2.76
N LEU A 250 -25.15 -11.97 3.64
CA LEU A 250 -26.00 -10.91 4.17
C LEU A 250 -26.10 -9.75 3.18
N ARG A 251 -24.96 -9.28 2.67
CA ARG A 251 -24.89 -8.11 1.78
C ARG A 251 -23.75 -8.18 0.80
N LYS A 252 -23.92 -7.50 -0.33
CA LYS A 252 -22.86 -7.23 -1.31
C LYS A 252 -22.69 -5.73 -1.45
N PHE A 253 -21.45 -5.27 -1.32
CA PHE A 253 -21.04 -3.89 -1.55
C PHE A 253 -20.43 -3.82 -2.94
N GLU A 254 -21.14 -3.11 -3.84
CA GLU A 254 -20.75 -2.91 -5.23
C GLU A 254 -20.64 -1.41 -5.48
N GLY A 255 -19.56 -0.97 -6.14
CA GLY A 255 -19.35 0.44 -6.46
C GLY A 255 -17.95 0.75 -6.95
N HIS A 256 -16.96 -0.05 -6.54
CA HIS A 256 -15.57 0.10 -7.00
C HIS A 256 -15.40 -0.23 -8.48
N PHE A 257 -14.50 0.51 -9.13
CA PHE A 257 -14.22 0.36 -10.56
C PHE A 257 -13.12 -0.66 -10.86
N ASP A 258 -12.29 -0.98 -9.88
CA ASP A 258 -11.22 -1.96 -9.98
C ASP A 258 -11.21 -2.89 -8.76
N ARG A 259 -10.41 -3.94 -8.83
CA ARG A 259 -10.31 -5.01 -7.83
C ARG A 259 -10.08 -4.47 -6.42
N LEU A 260 -10.63 -5.15 -5.42
CA LEU A 260 -10.39 -4.82 -4.02
C LEU A 260 -9.08 -5.43 -3.52
N ALA A 261 -8.35 -4.67 -2.73
CA ALA A 261 -7.10 -5.09 -2.13
C ALA A 261 -7.30 -5.64 -0.71
N ARG A 262 -7.92 -4.86 0.18
CA ARG A 262 -8.09 -5.16 1.61
C ARG A 262 -9.41 -4.60 2.14
N VAL A 263 -9.87 -5.17 3.25
CA VAL A 263 -11.09 -4.77 3.96
C VAL A 263 -10.81 -4.60 5.44
N ALA A 264 -11.42 -3.59 6.06
CA ALA A 264 -11.31 -3.38 7.50
C ALA A 264 -12.67 -3.03 8.09
N PHE A 265 -12.95 -3.54 9.29
CA PHE A 265 -14.10 -3.10 10.08
C PHE A 265 -13.74 -1.91 10.95
N HIS A 266 -14.67 -0.96 11.06
CA HIS A 266 -14.58 0.07 12.07
C HIS A 266 -14.77 -0.55 13.47
N PRO A 267 -14.06 -0.10 14.52
CA PRO A 267 -14.16 -0.67 15.88
C PRO A 267 -15.57 -0.67 16.50
N SER A 268 -16.47 0.19 16.00
CA SER A 268 -17.88 0.17 16.41
C SER A 268 -18.67 -1.01 15.85
N GLY A 269 -18.14 -1.73 14.86
CA GLY A 269 -18.82 -2.83 14.15
C GLY A 269 -19.95 -2.40 13.23
N LYS A 270 -20.17 -1.08 13.01
CA LYS A 270 -21.24 -0.56 12.13
C LYS A 270 -20.80 -0.23 10.71
N TYR A 271 -19.49 -0.01 10.50
CA TYR A 271 -18.96 0.42 9.21
C TYR A 271 -17.88 -0.52 8.71
N VAL A 272 -17.79 -0.65 7.38
CA VAL A 272 -16.74 -1.38 6.69
C VAL A 272 -16.00 -0.42 5.76
N ALA A 273 -14.68 -0.44 5.78
CA ALA A 273 -13.87 0.21 4.76
C ALA A 273 -13.35 -0.80 3.74
N THR A 274 -13.34 -0.38 2.48
CA THR A 274 -12.82 -1.14 1.35
C THR A 274 -11.72 -0.35 0.65
N ALA A 275 -10.57 -0.98 0.45
CA ALA A 275 -9.44 -0.42 -0.29
C ALA A 275 -9.42 -0.98 -1.72
N SER A 276 -9.32 -0.13 -2.74
CA SER A 276 -9.35 -0.56 -4.14
C SER A 276 -8.16 -0.08 -4.96
N PHE A 277 -7.91 -0.81 -6.04
CA PHE A 277 -6.95 -0.43 -7.05
C PHE A 277 -7.36 0.79 -7.90
N ASP A 278 -8.61 1.23 -7.78
CA ASP A 278 -9.15 2.45 -8.40
C ASP A 278 -8.61 3.77 -7.80
N LYS A 279 -7.62 3.67 -6.91
CA LYS A 279 -6.95 4.79 -6.19
C LYS A 279 -7.81 5.42 -5.10
N SER A 280 -8.99 4.87 -4.84
CA SER A 280 -9.88 5.29 -3.77
C SER A 280 -9.97 4.24 -2.67
N TRP A 281 -10.42 4.68 -1.51
CA TRP A 281 -11.01 3.81 -0.52
C TRP A 281 -12.40 4.33 -0.16
N ARG A 282 -13.29 3.40 0.18
CA ARG A 282 -14.69 3.72 0.48
C ARG A 282 -15.07 3.26 1.88
N LEU A 283 -16.04 3.95 2.49
CA LEU A 283 -16.68 3.57 3.74
C LEU A 283 -18.14 3.21 3.47
N TRP A 284 -18.55 2.06 3.97
CA TRP A 284 -19.89 1.50 3.81
C TRP A 284 -20.56 1.37 5.15
N ASP A 285 -21.87 1.61 5.17
CA ASP A 285 -22.71 1.24 6.30
C ASP A 285 -23.16 -0.22 6.19
N ILE A 286 -22.95 -0.99 7.26
CA ILE A 286 -23.36 -2.39 7.33
C ILE A 286 -24.87 -2.52 7.43
N GLU A 287 -25.57 -1.56 8.05
CA GLU A 287 -27.03 -1.63 8.29
C GLU A 287 -27.86 -1.16 7.09
N THR A 288 -27.36 -0.27 6.24
CA THR A 288 -28.07 0.20 5.03
C THR A 288 -27.46 -0.33 3.72
N GLY A 289 -26.17 -0.69 3.72
CA GLY A 289 -25.47 -1.14 2.52
C GLY A 289 -25.02 0.01 1.62
N VAL A 290 -25.25 1.25 2.06
CA VAL A 290 -24.98 2.46 1.29
C VAL A 290 -23.51 2.85 1.43
N GLU A 291 -22.95 3.39 0.35
CA GLU A 291 -21.67 4.06 0.35
C GLU A 291 -21.79 5.41 1.06
N LEU A 292 -21.13 5.53 2.21
CA LEU A 292 -21.15 6.76 2.99
C LEU A 292 -20.07 7.73 2.50
N LEU A 293 -18.84 7.24 2.34
CA LEU A 293 -17.68 8.08 2.08
C LEU A 293 -16.86 7.51 0.93
N TYR A 294 -16.57 8.38 -0.03
CA TYR A 294 -15.69 8.13 -1.16
C TYR A 294 -14.45 9.01 -1.00
N GLN A 295 -13.27 8.41 -0.84
CA GLN A 295 -12.05 9.17 -0.59
C GLN A 295 -10.99 8.92 -1.65
N GLU A 296 -10.69 9.98 -2.39
CA GLU A 296 -9.54 10.08 -3.26
C GLU A 296 -8.38 10.79 -2.55
N GLY A 297 -7.16 10.48 -2.96
CA GLY A 297 -5.98 11.17 -2.48
C GLY A 297 -4.67 10.50 -2.85
N HIS A 298 -4.68 9.19 -3.13
CA HIS A 298 -3.51 8.49 -3.63
C HIS A 298 -3.36 8.68 -5.14
N SER A 299 -2.13 8.87 -5.61
CA SER A 299 -1.84 9.01 -7.04
C SER A 299 -1.90 7.66 -7.78
N ARG A 300 -1.71 6.57 -7.02
CA ARG A 300 -1.78 5.17 -7.44
C ARG A 300 -2.77 4.39 -6.56
N SER A 301 -2.97 3.12 -6.90
CA SER A 301 -3.87 2.19 -6.22
C SER A 301 -3.68 2.16 -4.71
N VAL A 302 -4.78 2.07 -3.96
CA VAL A 302 -4.78 1.89 -2.51
C VAL A 302 -4.74 0.40 -2.21
N TYR A 303 -3.78 -0.04 -1.40
CA TYR A 303 -3.60 -1.45 -1.09
C TYR A 303 -4.20 -1.83 0.26
N GLY A 304 -4.09 -0.98 1.28
CA GLY A 304 -4.54 -1.30 2.64
C GLY A 304 -5.27 -0.14 3.29
N VAL A 305 -6.22 -0.48 4.16
CA VAL A 305 -6.90 0.46 5.05
C VAL A 305 -6.95 -0.18 6.44
N CYS A 306 -6.70 0.61 7.48
CA CYS A 306 -6.86 0.20 8.87
C CYS A 306 -7.51 1.34 9.66
N PHE A 307 -8.32 0.99 10.66
CA PHE A 307 -8.90 1.95 11.58
C PHE A 307 -8.08 2.05 12.85
N HIS A 308 -8.02 3.26 13.40
CA HIS A 308 -7.53 3.47 14.74
C HIS A 308 -8.48 2.80 15.75
N TYR A 309 -7.98 2.23 16.84
CA TYR A 309 -8.80 1.52 17.85
C TYR A 309 -9.89 2.41 18.49
N ASP A 310 -9.64 3.72 18.60
CA ASP A 310 -10.66 4.69 19.04
C ASP A 310 -11.78 4.89 18.00
N GLY A 311 -11.58 4.52 16.73
CA GLY A 311 -12.51 4.75 15.62
C GLY A 311 -12.55 6.18 15.09
N SER A 312 -11.68 7.08 15.58
CA SER A 312 -11.63 8.48 15.09
C SER A 312 -10.95 8.61 13.73
N LEU A 313 -9.89 7.82 13.52
CA LEU A 313 -9.00 7.92 12.37
C LEU A 313 -9.05 6.65 11.54
N ALA A 314 -8.87 6.81 10.23
CA ALA A 314 -8.56 5.72 9.31
C ALA A 314 -7.21 6.00 8.65
N ALA A 315 -6.36 4.99 8.47
CA ALA A 315 -5.15 5.12 7.70
C ALA A 315 -5.25 4.28 6.43
N SER A 316 -4.83 4.85 5.31
CA SER A 316 -4.73 4.17 4.03
C SER A 316 -3.28 4.13 3.56
N CYS A 317 -2.90 3.01 2.95
CA CYS A 317 -1.60 2.83 2.32
C CYS A 317 -1.76 2.50 0.84
N GLY A 318 -0.88 3.06 0.01
CA GLY A 318 -0.97 2.92 -1.44
C GLY A 318 0.32 2.44 -2.10
N LEU A 319 0.19 2.11 -3.39
CA LEU A 319 1.32 1.84 -4.27
C LEU A 319 2.08 3.12 -4.66
N ASP A 320 1.60 4.28 -4.24
CA ASP A 320 2.27 5.58 -4.36
C ASP A 320 3.34 5.81 -3.30
N SER A 321 3.63 4.81 -2.45
CA SER A 321 4.59 4.86 -1.33
C SER A 321 4.23 5.83 -0.20
N ILE A 322 3.02 6.39 -0.25
CA ILE A 322 2.52 7.34 0.73
C ILE A 322 1.53 6.62 1.65
N VAL A 323 1.57 6.97 2.93
CA VAL A 323 0.55 6.57 3.91
C VAL A 323 -0.21 7.82 4.33
N ARG A 324 -1.54 7.78 4.22
CA ARG A 324 -2.41 8.90 4.58
C ARG A 324 -3.24 8.53 5.80
N VAL A 325 -3.37 9.45 6.74
CA VAL A 325 -4.27 9.33 7.89
C VAL A 325 -5.41 10.33 7.72
N TRP A 326 -6.62 9.81 7.74
CA TRP A 326 -7.87 10.51 7.53
C TRP A 326 -8.65 10.63 8.84
N ASP A 327 -9.24 11.79 9.07
CA ASP A 327 -10.27 11.94 10.10
C ASP A 327 -11.62 11.55 9.51
N LEU A 328 -12.27 10.55 10.10
CA LEU A 328 -13.59 10.14 9.64
C LEU A 328 -14.66 11.20 9.92
N ARG A 329 -14.46 12.02 10.96
CA ARG A 329 -15.43 13.05 11.39
C ARG A 329 -15.42 14.26 10.47
N SER A 330 -14.24 14.66 10.00
CA SER A 330 -14.10 15.83 9.12
C SER A 330 -13.93 15.48 7.64
N GLY A 331 -13.57 14.23 7.33
CA GLY A 331 -13.24 13.79 5.96
C GLY A 331 -11.92 14.33 5.43
N LYS A 332 -11.10 14.96 6.29
CA LYS A 332 -9.80 15.53 5.92
C LYS A 332 -8.68 14.51 6.08
N SER A 333 -7.71 14.54 5.17
CA SER A 333 -6.39 13.99 5.45
C SER A 333 -5.70 14.89 6.49
N ILE A 334 -5.40 14.34 7.67
CA ILE A 334 -4.70 15.08 8.74
C ILE A 334 -3.19 14.94 8.56
N LEU A 335 -2.73 13.72 8.21
CA LEU A 335 -1.31 13.40 8.11
C LEU A 335 -1.03 12.68 6.79
N THR A 336 0.07 13.09 6.17
CA THR A 336 0.69 12.44 5.02
C THR A 336 2.07 12.00 5.46
N PHE A 337 2.27 10.69 5.53
CA PHE A 337 3.53 10.06 5.90
C PHE A 337 4.28 9.67 4.64
N GLU A 338 5.30 10.45 4.33
CA GLU A 338 6.21 10.23 3.21
C GLU A 338 7.54 9.71 3.73
N GLY A 339 8.04 8.65 3.12
CA GLY A 339 9.35 8.13 3.49
C GLY A 339 9.63 6.73 2.97
N HIS A 340 8.60 5.92 2.73
CA HIS A 340 8.82 4.67 1.99
C HIS A 340 9.27 4.98 0.56
N ASN A 341 10.25 4.23 0.06
CA ASN A 341 10.76 4.42 -1.30
C ASN A 341 9.97 3.62 -2.34
N LYS A 342 9.14 2.68 -1.88
CA LYS A 342 8.36 1.76 -2.71
C LYS A 342 6.95 1.60 -2.15
N ALA A 343 6.13 0.80 -2.83
CA ALA A 343 4.76 0.51 -2.44
C ALA A 343 4.65 0.03 -0.98
N VAL A 344 3.57 0.45 -0.30
CA VAL A 344 3.26 0.04 1.06
C VAL A 344 2.13 -0.99 1.01
N TYR A 345 2.33 -2.12 1.67
CA TYR A 345 1.38 -3.24 1.67
C TYR A 345 0.74 -3.50 3.04
N GLY A 346 1.50 -3.31 4.12
CA GLY A 346 1.02 -3.51 5.48
C GLY A 346 0.77 -2.19 6.18
N ILE A 347 -0.35 -2.08 6.91
CA ILE A 347 -0.62 -0.95 7.79
C ILE A 347 -1.40 -1.42 9.02
N ASP A 348 -0.97 -0.98 10.19
CA ASP A 348 -1.72 -1.25 11.41
C ASP A 348 -1.46 -0.19 12.50
N PHE A 349 -2.49 0.10 13.28
CA PHE A 349 -2.37 0.99 14.44
C PHE A 349 -1.95 0.19 15.67
N SER A 350 -1.21 0.82 16.57
CA SER A 350 -1.03 0.29 17.92
C SER A 350 -2.30 0.49 18.76
N PRO A 351 -2.69 -0.46 19.63
CA PRO A 351 -3.78 -0.27 20.61
C PRO A 351 -3.56 0.94 21.53
N ASN A 352 -2.30 1.28 21.80
CA ASN A 352 -1.91 2.48 22.53
C ASN A 352 -2.37 3.78 21.84
N GLY A 353 -2.64 3.75 20.54
CA GLY A 353 -3.16 4.86 19.75
C GLY A 353 -2.13 5.95 19.43
N TYR A 354 -0.84 5.65 19.61
CA TYR A 354 0.25 6.61 19.39
C TYR A 354 1.12 6.23 18.20
N HIS A 355 1.33 4.94 18.00
CA HIS A 355 2.16 4.42 16.92
C HIS A 355 1.29 3.87 15.79
N LEU A 356 1.76 4.08 14.57
CA LEU A 356 1.28 3.45 13.35
C LEU A 356 2.46 2.68 12.75
N ALA A 357 2.30 1.41 12.45
CA ALA A 357 3.31 0.62 11.76
C ALA A 357 2.93 0.41 10.30
N THR A 358 3.89 0.62 9.40
CA THR A 358 3.70 0.48 7.96
C THR A 358 4.77 -0.43 7.39
N GLY A 359 4.38 -1.38 6.54
CA GLY A 359 5.27 -2.36 5.93
C GLY A 359 5.37 -2.16 4.42
N GLY A 360 6.59 -1.94 3.92
CA GLY A 360 6.84 -1.63 2.52
C GLY A 360 7.46 -2.75 1.69
N GLU A 361 7.46 -2.55 0.38
CA GLU A 361 8.24 -3.29 -0.61
C GLU A 361 9.75 -2.96 -0.55
N ASP A 362 10.11 -1.90 0.18
CA ASP A 362 11.50 -1.56 0.51
C ASP A 362 12.11 -2.45 1.61
N ASN A 363 11.38 -3.50 2.02
CA ASN A 363 11.72 -4.45 3.06
C ASN A 363 11.80 -3.85 4.48
N THR A 364 11.41 -2.59 4.63
CA THR A 364 11.42 -1.88 5.91
C THR A 364 10.01 -1.82 6.50
N CYS A 365 9.95 -1.97 7.82
CA CYS A 365 8.76 -1.59 8.57
C CYS A 365 9.06 -0.26 9.26
N ARG A 366 8.24 0.76 9.00
CA ARG A 366 8.38 2.09 9.60
C ARG A 366 7.35 2.28 10.68
N ILE A 367 7.77 2.91 11.76
CA ILE A 367 6.92 3.22 12.90
C ILE A 367 6.81 4.72 13.00
N TRP A 368 5.58 5.19 12.93
CA TRP A 368 5.23 6.61 12.90
C TRP A 368 4.56 6.98 14.20
N ASN A 369 4.95 8.13 14.75
CA ASN A 369 4.31 8.66 15.93
C ASN A 369 3.27 9.70 15.51
N LEU A 370 1.99 9.43 15.80
CA LEU A 370 0.89 10.31 15.39
C LEU A 370 0.91 11.67 16.11
N ARG A 371 1.48 11.73 17.33
CA ARG A 371 1.54 12.98 18.11
C ARG A 371 2.66 13.90 17.64
N LYS A 372 3.84 13.33 17.39
CA LYS A 372 5.00 14.07 16.88
C LYS A 372 4.92 14.31 15.37
N LYS A 373 4.13 13.52 14.65
CA LYS A 373 4.00 13.51 13.19
C LYS A 373 5.31 13.18 12.47
N GLU A 374 6.13 12.36 13.12
CA GLU A 374 7.48 12.00 12.67
C GLU A 374 7.66 10.49 12.65
N ASN A 375 8.66 10.05 11.88
CA ASN A 375 9.10 8.66 11.83
C ASN A 375 9.93 8.42 13.08
N GLU A 376 9.44 7.56 13.96
CA GLU A 376 10.10 7.27 15.22
C GLU A 376 11.21 6.24 15.03
N TYR A 377 10.93 5.20 14.25
CA TYR A 377 11.90 4.13 14.02
C TYR A 377 11.70 3.45 12.66
N ILE A 378 12.81 2.95 12.09
CA ILE A 378 12.83 2.18 10.85
C ILE A 378 13.42 0.80 11.16
N ILE A 379 12.58 -0.22 11.08
CA ILE A 379 12.97 -1.61 11.28
C ILE A 379 13.38 -2.20 9.92
N PRO A 380 14.64 -2.63 9.75
CA PRO A 380 15.04 -3.48 8.62
C PRO A 380 14.47 -4.89 8.84
N ALA A 381 13.19 -5.08 8.54
CA ALA A 381 12.44 -6.22 9.03
C ALA A 381 12.81 -7.52 8.29
N HIS A 382 12.86 -7.49 6.96
CA HIS A 382 12.94 -8.68 6.13
C HIS A 382 13.91 -8.56 4.95
N SER A 383 14.19 -9.68 4.27
CA SER A 383 15.02 -9.67 3.05
C SER A 383 14.23 -9.38 1.77
N LYS A 384 12.89 -9.56 1.84
CA LYS A 384 11.94 -9.29 0.77
C LYS A 384 10.77 -8.47 1.32
N GLN A 385 9.90 -8.02 0.41
CA GLN A 385 8.75 -7.18 0.72
C GLN A 385 7.89 -7.73 1.85
N ILE A 386 7.37 -6.82 2.67
CA ILE A 386 6.46 -7.12 3.77
C ILE A 386 5.04 -7.18 3.21
N SER A 387 4.31 -8.25 3.49
CA SER A 387 2.94 -8.45 3.01
C SER A 387 1.90 -7.88 3.97
N GLN A 388 2.11 -8.05 5.28
CA GLN A 388 1.21 -7.58 6.32
C GLN A 388 1.97 -7.29 7.62
N VAL A 389 1.43 -6.34 8.37
CA VAL A 389 1.92 -5.93 9.69
C VAL A 389 0.72 -5.93 10.63
N LYS A 390 0.87 -6.49 11.82
CA LYS A 390 -0.17 -6.52 12.86
C LYS A 390 0.45 -6.29 14.24
N PHE A 391 -0.10 -5.36 15.00
CA PHE A 391 0.15 -5.28 16.43
C PHE A 391 -0.70 -6.30 17.16
N ASP A 392 -0.23 -6.72 18.33
CA ASP A 392 -1.10 -7.36 19.31
C ASP A 392 -2.33 -6.48 19.59
N HIS A 393 -3.52 -7.10 19.69
CA HIS A 393 -4.80 -6.40 19.67
C HIS A 393 -5.19 -5.76 21.00
N VAL A 394 -4.77 -6.34 22.13
CA VAL A 394 -5.24 -5.90 23.45
C VAL A 394 -4.32 -4.84 24.03
N GLU A 395 -3.02 -5.13 24.09
CA GLU A 395 -2.04 -4.24 24.72
C GLU A 395 -1.01 -3.68 23.74
N GLY A 396 -0.75 -4.40 22.65
CA GLY A 396 0.20 -3.96 21.63
C GLY A 396 1.65 -4.10 22.09
N TYR A 397 1.95 -5.11 22.91
CA TYR A 397 3.30 -5.35 23.44
C TYR A 397 4.31 -5.77 22.39
N PHE A 398 3.85 -6.43 21.34
CA PHE A 398 4.69 -6.83 20.22
C PHE A 398 4.01 -6.52 18.88
N LEU A 399 4.86 -6.44 17.86
CA LEU A 399 4.53 -6.25 16.46
C LEU A 399 4.87 -7.54 15.71
N SER A 400 3.95 -8.01 14.89
CA SER A 400 4.18 -9.12 13.96
C SER A 400 4.28 -8.62 12.52
N THR A 401 5.27 -9.11 11.78
CA THR A 401 5.49 -8.79 10.39
C THR A 401 5.54 -10.07 9.56
N ALA A 402 4.79 -10.13 8.47
CA ALA A 402 4.81 -11.22 7.50
C ALA A 402 5.50 -10.79 6.21
N SER A 403 6.27 -11.69 5.59
CA SER A 403 7.07 -11.36 4.41
C SER A 403 7.11 -12.45 3.34
N HIS A 404 7.47 -12.02 2.15
CA HIS A 404 7.78 -12.86 1.00
C HIS A 404 9.09 -13.65 1.15
N ASP A 405 9.87 -13.42 2.21
CA ASP A 405 11.05 -14.22 2.55
C ASP A 405 10.73 -15.55 3.24
N LYS A 406 9.44 -15.92 3.28
CA LYS A 406 8.89 -17.15 3.88
C LYS A 406 8.91 -17.16 5.41
N THR A 407 9.25 -16.03 6.03
CA THR A 407 9.28 -15.88 7.47
C THR A 407 8.23 -14.89 7.93
N ALA A 408 7.72 -15.12 9.13
CA ALA A 408 7.11 -14.06 9.92
C ALA A 408 8.04 -13.74 11.09
N LYS A 409 8.13 -12.47 11.49
CA LYS A 409 8.98 -12.03 12.60
C LYS A 409 8.15 -11.29 13.64
N LEU A 410 8.54 -11.45 14.89
CA LEU A 410 7.97 -10.76 16.04
C LEU A 410 9.00 -9.78 16.59
N TRP A 411 8.53 -8.57 16.90
CA TRP A 411 9.34 -7.45 17.37
C TRP A 411 8.72 -6.91 18.65
N SER A 412 9.55 -6.50 19.61
CA SER A 412 9.07 -5.78 20.79
C SER A 412 8.52 -4.41 20.38
N ALA A 413 7.37 -3.97 20.88
CA ALA A 413 6.81 -2.66 20.53
C ALA A 413 7.53 -1.47 21.20
N ARG A 414 8.38 -1.72 22.21
CA ARG A 414 9.17 -0.67 22.88
C ARG A 414 10.54 -0.46 22.24
N ASP A 415 11.34 -1.53 22.20
CA ASP A 415 12.73 -1.48 21.73
C ASP A 415 12.88 -1.77 20.23
N PHE A 416 11.80 -2.25 19.59
CA PHE A 416 11.82 -2.75 18.21
C PHE A 416 12.91 -3.79 17.93
N LYS A 417 13.31 -4.54 18.95
CA LYS A 417 14.24 -5.66 18.83
C LYS A 417 13.50 -6.91 18.32
N PRO A 418 14.15 -7.74 17.49
CA PRO A 418 13.58 -9.00 17.04
C PRO A 418 13.52 -9.98 18.22
N VAL A 419 12.33 -10.44 18.56
CA VAL A 419 12.08 -11.45 19.60
C VAL A 419 12.20 -12.84 19.01
N ARG A 420 11.49 -13.09 17.90
CA ARG A 420 11.37 -14.41 17.31
C ARG A 420 11.23 -14.33 15.80
N THR A 421 11.85 -15.29 15.11
CA THR A 421 11.60 -15.55 13.68
C THR A 421 10.82 -16.85 13.56
N LEU A 422 9.59 -16.77 13.06
CA LEU A 422 8.72 -17.89 12.76
C LEU A 422 9.07 -18.41 11.35
N SER A 423 10.01 -19.35 11.31
CA SER A 423 10.42 -20.04 10.09
C SER A 423 9.71 -21.37 9.98
N GLY A 424 9.03 -21.60 8.86
CA GLY A 424 8.41 -22.89 8.60
C GLY A 424 7.67 -22.97 7.27
N HIS A 425 7.32 -21.85 6.65
CA HIS A 425 6.64 -21.86 5.35
C HIS A 425 7.62 -22.17 4.20
N ASP A 426 7.11 -22.87 3.19
CA ASP A 426 7.88 -23.22 2.00
C ASP A 426 7.76 -22.16 0.90
N SER A 427 6.77 -21.27 1.04
CA SER A 427 6.52 -20.16 0.13
C SER A 427 6.31 -18.84 0.88
N ILE A 428 5.88 -17.80 0.16
CA ILE A 428 5.63 -16.48 0.72
C ILE A 428 4.50 -16.51 1.76
N VAL A 429 4.67 -15.78 2.85
CA VAL A 429 3.62 -15.56 3.85
C VAL A 429 2.77 -14.39 3.36
N SER A 430 1.48 -14.64 3.09
CA SER A 430 0.55 -13.67 2.53
C SER A 430 -0.11 -12.82 3.62
N SER A 431 -0.48 -13.45 4.73
CA SER A 431 -1.17 -12.78 5.83
C SER A 431 -0.79 -13.36 7.19
N ILE A 432 -0.98 -12.53 8.20
CA ILE A 432 -0.78 -12.85 9.61
C ILE A 432 -1.89 -12.23 10.43
N ASP A 433 -2.36 -12.96 11.43
CA ASP A 433 -3.28 -12.42 12.44
C ASP A 433 -2.95 -13.02 13.81
N ILE A 434 -3.34 -12.32 14.87
CA ILE A 434 -3.02 -12.63 16.26
C ILE A 434 -4.34 -12.80 17.02
N VAL A 435 -4.46 -13.81 17.87
CA VAL A 435 -5.58 -13.91 18.82
C VAL A 435 -5.35 -12.93 19.98
N GLY A 436 -6.40 -12.30 20.49
CA GLY A 436 -6.32 -11.18 21.46
C GLY A 436 -5.40 -11.39 22.67
N ASP A 437 -5.15 -12.62 23.11
CA ASP A 437 -4.26 -12.90 24.24
C ASP A 437 -2.78 -13.11 23.82
N GLY A 438 -2.44 -12.94 22.54
CA GLY A 438 -1.10 -13.19 22.00
C GLY A 438 -0.64 -14.66 22.02
N GLN A 439 -1.46 -15.56 22.60
CA GLN A 439 -1.16 -16.97 22.78
C GLN A 439 -1.05 -17.74 21.46
N TYR A 440 -1.86 -17.33 20.47
CA TYR A 440 -1.91 -17.95 19.15
C TYR A 440 -1.66 -16.93 18.05
N ILE A 441 -0.77 -17.28 17.12
CA ILE A 441 -0.54 -16.54 15.89
C ILE A 441 -0.83 -17.45 14.72
N ALA A 442 -1.68 -17.01 13.80
CA ALA A 442 -1.91 -17.72 12.55
C ALA A 442 -1.15 -17.04 11.42
N THR A 443 -0.36 -17.83 10.71
CA THR A 443 0.30 -17.40 9.47
C THR A 443 -0.23 -18.21 8.31
N VAL A 444 -0.49 -17.51 7.22
CA VAL A 444 -1.07 -18.08 6.01
C VAL A 444 -0.16 -17.79 4.83
N SER A 445 0.01 -18.78 3.95
CA SER A 445 1.01 -18.74 2.89
C SER A 445 0.46 -19.24 1.55
N ARG A 446 1.16 -18.86 0.47
CA ARG A 446 0.87 -19.39 -0.88
C ARG A 446 1.29 -20.85 -1.06
N ASP A 447 1.89 -21.48 -0.04
CA ASP A 447 2.14 -22.93 0.02
C ASP A 447 0.87 -23.69 0.35
N ARG A 448 -0.26 -22.97 0.46
CA ARG A 448 -1.61 -23.47 0.77
C ARG A 448 -1.72 -23.91 2.22
N THR A 449 -0.73 -23.61 3.06
CA THR A 449 -0.75 -24.01 4.46
C THR A 449 -1.22 -22.88 5.36
N ILE A 450 -1.99 -23.25 6.36
CA ILE A 450 -2.30 -22.46 7.54
C ILE A 450 -1.40 -22.99 8.64
N LYS A 451 -0.58 -22.15 9.26
CA LYS A 451 0.28 -22.52 10.38
C LYS A 451 -0.15 -21.79 11.63
N LEU A 452 -0.31 -22.55 12.69
CA LEU A 452 -0.62 -22.06 14.02
C LEU A 452 0.62 -22.12 14.89
N TRP A 453 0.97 -20.98 15.48
CA TRP A 453 2.05 -20.85 16.44
C TRP A 453 1.46 -20.64 17.82
N ALA A 454 1.84 -21.48 18.78
CA ALA A 454 1.33 -21.42 20.16
C ALA A 454 2.49 -21.31 21.15
N SER A 455 2.25 -20.62 22.28
CA SER A 455 3.20 -20.56 23.38
C SER A 455 3.06 -21.84 24.22
N CYS A 456 4.18 -22.44 24.60
CA CYS A 456 4.20 -23.77 25.22
C CYS A 456 3.78 -23.75 26.72
N SER A 457 3.12 -22.71 27.21
CA SER A 457 2.80 -22.51 28.64
C SER A 457 1.50 -23.19 29.10
N SER A 458 0.61 -23.62 28.20
CA SER A 458 -0.68 -24.24 28.57
C SER A 458 -0.56 -25.60 29.31
N GLY A 459 0.65 -26.16 29.41
CA GLY A 459 0.89 -27.40 30.17
C GLY A 459 1.10 -27.23 31.68
N LYS A 460 1.27 -26.00 32.20
CA LYS A 460 1.59 -25.78 33.63
C LYS A 460 0.41 -25.36 34.50
N GLU A 461 -0.64 -24.75 33.95
CA GLU A 461 -1.80 -24.35 34.76
C GLU A 461 -2.69 -25.55 35.16
N ASN A 462 -2.72 -26.62 34.35
CA ASN A 462 -3.42 -27.84 34.71
C ASN A 462 -2.71 -28.69 35.80
N ALA A 463 -1.48 -28.35 36.18
CA ALA A 463 -0.73 -29.05 37.22
C ALA A 463 -0.87 -28.38 38.61
N MET A 464 -1.37 -27.14 38.70
CA MET A 464 -1.58 -26.45 39.98
C MET A 464 -3.01 -26.57 40.53
N ASN A 465 -3.94 -27.14 39.76
CA ASN A 465 -5.30 -27.47 40.23
C ASN A 465 -5.44 -28.94 40.69
N MET A 466 -4.33 -29.64 40.84
CA MET A 466 -4.25 -31.02 41.34
C MET A 466 -3.07 -31.11 42.32
N ASP A 467 -3.20 -30.48 43.48
CA ASP A 467 -2.48 -30.85 44.71
C ASP A 467 -3.25 -30.35 45.95
#